data_AF-A0A2J6WRT3-F1
#
_entry.id   AF-A0A2J6WRT3-F1
#
_cell.length_a   1.000
_cell.length_b   1.000
_cell.length_c   1.000
_cell.angle_alpha   90.00
_cell.angle_beta   90.00
_cell.angle_gamma   90.00
#
_symmetry.space_group_name_H-M   'P 1'
#
loop_
_entity.id
_entity.type
_entity.pdbx_description
1 polymer ?
#
loop_
_entity_poly.entity_id
_entity_poly.type
_entity_poly.pdbx_seq_one_letter_code
_entity_poly.pdbx_strand_id
1 'polypeptide(L)'
;MNQPSLVTPTILITGLITLLVTLIGDTVTAATDWHMVWLSGASLLVGLEAIALRSRMVAGLHETQGGAVRYLAVEVFGLIALARIVATLGQGSNGWAAMMTWITDPLAAFDAPFLFCLLTLLTVAVLSRSGIAAIAALTPNAPLKTPLQSLDMLFYRSDAIARRQVAVSALSRAVGWGGLLMIVTLGVQYRQHTLPLSATGWMALYLAGGLSLITLAQRRALLADWQSDEADIAPEVNRSWQWLSISTIGLVLVLALALPVQVAPLVPDDWQETLLLIGGIVLLCAMILSFLFIGMLSLVALLPLMLLMILSSLMNTSANAVTPIVPPILPSSVESTPPVWPGLIFWMCIALLTGLAFWTILRRQQWVKQGWPHLYEWITAARQQIKQRHRDRRWRLSFGRRPTAPPDPIRPPVDIAITCYHAALRYAANRGYSRQPAQTPAEFAEHTVPQLAEAGEELRALTLAYHRAAYAGHASDPVEQQQVRTLLRCFRQKIMQRRRVRKI
;
A
#
# COMPACT_ATOMS: atom_id res chain seq x y z
N MET A 1 8.39 0.46 -24.91
CA MET A 1 7.24 -0.39 -24.53
C MET A 1 7.03 -0.24 -23.03
N ASN A 2 5.86 0.23 -22.59
CA ASN A 2 5.54 0.35 -21.17
C ASN A 2 5.36 -1.05 -20.59
N GLN A 3 6.24 -1.47 -19.68
CA GLN A 3 6.05 -2.74 -18.98
C GLN A 3 4.68 -2.70 -18.27
N PRO A 4 3.83 -3.72 -18.47
CA PRO A 4 2.55 -3.79 -17.78
C PRO A 4 2.81 -3.77 -16.27
N SER A 5 2.13 -2.88 -15.55
CA SER A 5 2.37 -2.71 -14.12
C SER A 5 2.14 -4.05 -13.40
N LEU A 6 3.19 -4.53 -12.72
CA LEU A 6 3.11 -5.68 -11.82
C LEU A 6 2.34 -5.34 -10.54
N VAL A 7 2.11 -4.05 -10.27
CA VAL A 7 1.51 -3.54 -9.03
C VAL A 7 0.09 -4.10 -8.81
N THR A 8 -0.80 -3.97 -9.79
CA THR A 8 -2.21 -4.38 -9.66
C THR A 8 -2.40 -5.86 -9.32
N PRO A 9 -1.82 -6.82 -10.08
CA PRO A 9 -2.01 -8.24 -9.74
C PRO A 9 -1.39 -8.59 -8.40
N THR A 10 -0.32 -7.92 -8.00
CA THR A 10 0.30 -8.22 -6.72
C THR A 10 -0.49 -7.69 -5.53
N ILE A 11 -1.03 -6.47 -5.62
CA ILE A 11 -1.98 -5.97 -4.62
C ILE A 11 -3.16 -6.94 -4.48
N LEU A 12 -3.63 -7.49 -5.60
CA LEU A 12 -4.72 -8.46 -5.59
C LEU A 12 -4.33 -9.77 -4.87
N ILE A 13 -3.16 -10.34 -5.15
CA ILE A 13 -2.66 -11.53 -4.43
C ILE A 13 -2.53 -11.26 -2.93
N THR A 14 -1.87 -10.17 -2.55
CA THR A 14 -1.70 -9.81 -1.14
C THR A 14 -3.05 -9.59 -0.46
N GLY A 15 -4.00 -8.96 -1.15
CA GLY A 15 -5.37 -8.76 -0.67
C GLY A 15 -6.11 -10.09 -0.42
N LEU A 16 -6.06 -11.03 -1.37
CA LEU A 16 -6.69 -12.33 -1.23
C LEU A 16 -6.11 -13.15 -0.07
N ILE A 17 -4.77 -13.16 0.06
CA ILE A 17 -4.11 -13.87 1.17
C ILE A 17 -4.48 -13.22 2.51
N THR A 18 -4.45 -11.88 2.59
CA THR A 18 -4.78 -11.15 3.83
C THR A 18 -6.24 -11.38 4.23
N LEU A 19 -7.16 -11.42 3.28
CA LEU A 19 -8.59 -11.69 3.52
C LEU A 19 -8.81 -13.10 4.09
N LEU A 20 -8.05 -14.07 3.60
CA LEU A 20 -8.08 -15.43 4.15
C LEU A 20 -7.54 -15.48 5.59
N VAL A 21 -6.43 -14.77 5.84
CA VAL A 21 -5.85 -14.64 7.19
C VAL A 21 -6.80 -13.93 8.15
N THR A 22 -7.48 -12.87 7.73
CA THR A 22 -8.48 -12.19 8.58
C THR A 22 -9.60 -13.13 8.97
N LEU A 23 -10.09 -13.94 8.02
CA LEU A 23 -11.24 -14.80 8.28
C LEU A 23 -10.90 -15.99 9.18
N ILE A 24 -9.73 -16.61 8.99
CA ILE A 24 -9.17 -17.59 9.94
C ILE A 24 -8.95 -16.90 11.30
N GLY A 25 -8.43 -15.68 11.27
CA GLY A 25 -8.18 -14.89 12.46
C GLY A 25 -9.43 -14.72 13.32
N ASP A 26 -10.55 -14.34 12.71
CA ASP A 26 -11.82 -14.15 13.43
C ASP A 26 -12.25 -15.41 14.19
N THR A 27 -12.04 -16.61 13.62
CA THR A 27 -12.33 -17.88 14.32
C THR A 27 -11.46 -18.08 15.56
N VAL A 28 -10.19 -17.66 15.51
CA VAL A 28 -9.25 -17.76 16.63
C VAL A 28 -9.53 -16.68 17.67
N THR A 29 -9.98 -15.48 17.29
CA THR A 29 -10.41 -14.44 18.25
C THR A 29 -11.64 -14.84 19.05
N ALA A 30 -12.54 -15.63 18.46
CA ALA A 30 -13.68 -16.15 19.19
C ALA A 30 -13.25 -17.12 20.32
N ALA A 31 -12.08 -17.75 20.19
CA ALA A 31 -11.54 -18.70 21.15
C ALA A 31 -10.46 -18.11 22.09
N THR A 32 -9.85 -17.00 21.70
CA THR A 32 -8.74 -16.34 22.42
C THR A 32 -9.00 -14.84 22.43
N ASP A 33 -8.87 -14.16 23.57
CA ASP A 33 -9.05 -12.69 23.70
C ASP A 33 -7.99 -11.84 22.94
N TRP A 34 -7.48 -12.37 21.83
CA TRP A 34 -6.39 -11.84 21.04
C TRP A 34 -6.92 -11.02 19.85
N HIS A 35 -6.39 -9.82 19.65
CA HIS A 35 -6.86 -8.88 18.63
C HIS A 35 -6.17 -9.13 17.27
N MET A 36 -6.91 -9.64 16.28
CA MET A 36 -6.37 -10.00 14.96
C MET A 36 -6.02 -8.83 14.04
N VAL A 37 -6.52 -7.63 14.32
CA VAL A 37 -6.31 -6.44 13.47
C VAL A 37 -4.81 -6.22 13.19
N TRP A 38 -3.96 -6.49 14.18
CA TRP A 38 -2.51 -6.38 14.06
C TRP A 38 -1.91 -7.43 13.12
N LEU A 39 -2.41 -8.67 13.15
CA LEU A 39 -1.93 -9.75 12.28
C LEU A 39 -2.31 -9.51 10.82
N SER A 40 -3.54 -9.03 10.58
CA SER A 40 -4.00 -8.67 9.25
C SER A 40 -3.20 -7.52 8.66
N GLY A 41 -2.95 -6.47 9.47
CA GLY A 41 -2.10 -5.35 9.07
C GLY A 41 -0.65 -5.77 8.77
N ALA A 42 -0.08 -6.63 9.59
CA ALA A 42 1.26 -7.17 9.37
C ALA A 42 1.34 -8.08 8.14
N SER A 43 0.30 -8.89 7.89
CA SER A 43 0.22 -9.75 6.71
C SER A 43 0.19 -8.94 5.42
N LEU A 44 -0.57 -7.83 5.41
CA LEU A 44 -0.58 -6.88 4.31
C LEU A 44 0.80 -6.23 4.12
N LEU A 45 1.46 -5.82 5.21
CA LEU A 45 2.80 -5.23 5.16
C LEU A 45 3.85 -6.21 4.60
N VAL A 46 3.84 -7.47 5.06
CA VAL A 46 4.72 -8.54 4.57
C VAL A 46 4.44 -8.84 3.10
N GLY A 47 3.17 -8.91 2.71
CA GLY A 47 2.79 -9.10 1.31
C GLY A 47 3.28 -7.97 0.42
N LEU A 48 3.15 -6.70 0.86
CA LEU A 48 3.67 -5.52 0.16
C LEU A 48 5.21 -5.50 0.07
N GLU A 49 5.90 -5.94 1.12
CA GLU A 49 7.37 -6.05 1.15
C GLU A 49 7.86 -7.06 0.13
N ALA A 50 7.20 -8.22 0.02
CA ALA A 50 7.50 -9.23 -1.00
C ALA A 50 7.40 -8.66 -2.44
N ILE A 51 6.47 -7.73 -2.70
CA ILE A 51 6.35 -7.00 -3.98
C ILE A 51 7.56 -6.11 -4.21
N ALA A 52 7.87 -5.27 -3.22
CA ALA A 52 8.95 -4.31 -3.31
C ALA A 52 10.28 -5.01 -3.56
N LEU A 53 10.52 -6.12 -2.85
CA LEU A 53 11.68 -6.98 -3.00
C LEU A 53 11.80 -7.54 -4.42
N ARG A 54 10.74 -8.15 -4.96
CA ARG A 54 10.74 -8.69 -6.32
C ARG A 54 10.97 -7.60 -7.37
N SER A 55 10.30 -6.46 -7.25
CA SER A 55 10.46 -5.36 -8.20
C SER A 55 11.92 -4.89 -8.28
N ARG A 56 12.65 -4.93 -7.17
CA ARG A 56 14.08 -4.62 -7.08
C ARG A 56 14.98 -5.74 -7.59
N MET A 57 14.59 -7.00 -7.43
CA MET A 57 15.31 -8.14 -8.03
C MET A 57 15.26 -8.05 -9.55
N VAL A 58 14.09 -7.76 -10.11
CA VAL A 58 13.90 -7.55 -11.56
C VAL A 58 14.69 -6.34 -12.06
N ALA A 59 14.84 -5.29 -11.25
CA ALA A 59 15.66 -4.12 -11.59
C ALA A 59 17.19 -4.37 -11.53
N GLY A 60 17.65 -5.61 -11.29
CA GLY A 60 19.08 -5.96 -11.29
C GLY A 60 19.88 -5.40 -10.11
N LEU A 61 19.21 -4.77 -9.13
CA LEU A 61 19.86 -4.12 -7.99
C LEU A 61 20.50 -5.11 -6.98
N HIS A 62 20.30 -6.42 -7.17
CA HIS A 62 20.69 -7.46 -6.22
C HIS A 62 21.96 -8.24 -6.61
N GLU A 63 22.38 -8.23 -7.88
CA GLU A 63 23.57 -8.97 -8.32
C GLU A 63 24.88 -8.23 -7.99
N THR A 64 24.85 -6.92 -7.79
CA THR A 64 26.07 -6.10 -7.73
C THR A 64 26.70 -5.95 -6.34
N GLN A 65 26.06 -6.40 -5.25
CA GLN A 65 26.54 -6.13 -3.87
C GLN A 65 26.57 -7.35 -2.93
N GLY A 66 26.95 -8.54 -3.42
CA GLY A 66 27.51 -9.59 -2.56
C GLY A 66 26.57 -10.11 -1.45
N GLY A 67 25.42 -10.69 -1.84
CA GLY A 67 24.85 -11.82 -1.11
C GLY A 67 23.35 -11.79 -0.92
N ALA A 68 22.63 -12.58 -1.72
CA ALA A 68 21.23 -12.95 -1.48
C ALA A 68 21.00 -13.50 -0.06
N VAL A 69 22.03 -14.12 0.53
CA VAL A 69 22.01 -14.64 1.91
C VAL A 69 21.90 -13.53 2.95
N ARG A 70 22.65 -12.42 2.80
CA ARG A 70 22.57 -11.28 3.72
C ARG A 70 21.19 -10.62 3.67
N TYR A 71 20.62 -10.55 2.47
CA TYR A 71 19.27 -10.04 2.25
C TYR A 71 18.23 -10.92 2.98
N LEU A 72 18.29 -12.23 2.74
CA LEU A 72 17.36 -13.19 3.33
C LEU A 72 17.46 -13.20 4.86
N ALA A 73 18.67 -13.08 5.43
CA ALA A 73 18.88 -13.00 6.87
C ALA A 73 18.19 -11.77 7.50
N VAL A 74 18.34 -10.59 6.90
CA VAL A 74 17.71 -9.35 7.39
C VAL A 74 16.19 -9.45 7.30
N GLU A 75 15.67 -10.06 6.25
CA GLU A 75 14.23 -10.22 6.05
C GLU A 75 13.62 -11.23 7.02
N VAL A 76 14.25 -12.40 7.21
CA VAL A 76 13.81 -13.39 8.20
C VAL A 76 13.84 -12.78 9.60
N PHE A 77 14.89 -12.03 9.93
CA PHE A 77 14.98 -11.33 11.22
C PHE A 77 13.89 -10.26 11.36
N GLY A 78 13.62 -9.48 10.31
CA GLY A 78 12.54 -8.51 10.27
C GLY A 78 11.16 -9.15 10.46
N LEU A 79 10.94 -10.32 9.86
CA LEU A 79 9.70 -11.09 10.00
C LEU A 79 9.53 -11.63 11.43
N ILE A 80 10.61 -12.15 12.03
CA ILE A 80 10.62 -12.58 13.44
C ILE A 80 10.29 -11.41 14.38
N ALA A 81 10.94 -10.27 14.19
CA ALA A 81 10.68 -9.08 15.01
C ALA A 81 9.23 -8.58 14.84
N LEU A 82 8.73 -8.54 13.59
CA LEU A 82 7.36 -8.16 13.30
C LEU A 82 6.36 -9.13 13.94
N ALA A 83 6.60 -10.44 13.86
CA ALA A 83 5.77 -11.45 14.49
C ALA A 83 5.68 -11.26 16.00
N ARG A 84 6.80 -10.95 16.68
CA ARG A 84 6.78 -10.65 18.12
C ARG A 84 5.98 -9.39 18.43
N ILE A 85 6.19 -8.31 17.68
CA ILE A 85 5.45 -7.05 17.86
C ILE A 85 3.93 -7.27 17.69
N VAL A 86 3.53 -8.06 16.69
CA VAL A 86 2.12 -8.37 16.43
C VAL A 86 1.54 -9.24 17.53
N ALA A 87 2.26 -10.27 17.96
CA ALA A 87 1.83 -11.15 19.04
C ALA A 87 1.57 -10.37 20.34
N THR A 88 2.46 -9.43 20.67
CA THR A 88 2.36 -8.63 21.90
C THR A 88 1.26 -7.57 21.81
N LEU A 89 1.15 -6.88 20.67
CA LEU A 89 0.08 -5.89 20.45
C LEU A 89 -1.30 -6.55 20.43
N GLY A 90 -1.44 -7.75 19.88
CA GLY A 90 -2.71 -8.46 19.87
C GLY A 90 -3.18 -8.90 21.26
N GLN A 91 -2.27 -9.08 22.23
CA GLN A 91 -2.62 -9.38 23.63
C GLN A 91 -3.05 -8.15 24.45
N GLY A 92 -2.95 -6.93 23.89
CA GLY A 92 -3.35 -5.70 24.58
C GLY A 92 -2.56 -5.46 25.87
N SER A 93 -3.25 -5.19 26.98
CA SER A 93 -2.64 -4.95 28.29
C SER A 93 -1.83 -6.14 28.82
N ASN A 94 -2.25 -7.36 28.49
CA ASN A 94 -1.59 -8.59 28.93
C ASN A 94 -0.22 -8.76 28.26
N GLY A 95 -0.06 -8.23 27.05
CA GLY A 95 1.22 -8.22 26.34
C GLY A 95 2.29 -7.39 27.05
N TRP A 96 1.90 -6.29 27.72
CA TRP A 96 2.82 -5.48 28.51
C TRP A 96 3.29 -6.23 29.78
N ALA A 97 2.37 -6.91 30.47
CA ALA A 97 2.71 -7.74 31.61
C ALA A 97 3.64 -8.90 31.21
N ALA A 98 3.39 -9.54 30.07
CA ALA A 98 4.26 -10.58 29.51
C ALA A 98 5.65 -10.02 29.15
N MET A 99 5.76 -8.79 28.67
CA MET A 99 7.08 -8.20 28.35
C MET A 99 8.00 -8.09 29.58
N MET A 100 7.42 -7.85 30.77
CA MET A 100 8.20 -7.81 32.00
C MET A 100 8.73 -9.19 32.40
N THR A 101 8.01 -10.27 32.10
CA THR A 101 8.48 -11.64 32.41
C THR A 101 9.63 -12.07 31.51
N TRP A 102 9.76 -11.51 30.30
CA TRP A 102 10.89 -11.83 29.40
C TRP A 102 12.23 -11.31 29.90
N ILE A 103 12.21 -10.29 30.76
CA ILE A 103 13.45 -9.74 31.36
C ILE A 103 14.03 -10.76 32.33
N THR A 104 13.17 -11.46 33.08
CA THR A 104 13.58 -12.51 34.02
C THR A 104 13.76 -13.87 33.36
N ASP A 105 12.97 -14.18 32.32
CA ASP A 105 13.07 -15.41 31.54
C ASP A 105 12.96 -15.13 30.02
N PRO A 106 14.10 -15.02 29.31
CA PRO A 106 14.12 -14.73 27.88
C PRO A 106 13.39 -15.77 27.02
N LEU A 107 13.29 -17.02 27.49
CA LEU A 107 12.63 -18.10 26.74
C LEU A 107 11.11 -17.96 26.77
N ALA A 108 10.55 -17.26 27.77
CA ALA A 108 9.12 -16.95 27.84
C ALA A 108 8.63 -16.07 26.66
N ALA A 109 9.54 -15.44 25.90
CA ALA A 109 9.20 -14.74 24.67
C ALA A 109 8.86 -15.66 23.49
N PHE A 110 9.12 -16.96 23.58
CA PHE A 110 8.72 -17.97 22.59
C PHE A 110 7.37 -18.60 22.96
N ASP A 111 6.36 -17.76 23.16
CA ASP A 111 5.00 -18.18 23.49
C ASP A 111 4.22 -18.67 22.24
N ALA A 112 3.11 -19.38 22.47
CA ALA A 112 2.27 -19.90 21.39
C ALA A 112 1.73 -18.79 20.45
N PRO A 113 1.31 -17.60 20.93
CA PRO A 113 0.88 -16.50 20.06
C PRO A 113 1.99 -16.01 19.13
N PHE A 114 3.24 -15.94 19.60
CA PHE A 114 4.38 -15.62 18.74
C PHE A 114 4.60 -16.66 17.65
N LEU A 115 4.60 -17.95 18.00
CA LEU A 115 4.79 -19.03 17.02
C LEU A 115 3.68 -19.02 15.96
N PHE A 116 2.43 -18.79 16.37
CA PHE A 116 1.30 -18.64 15.47
C PHE A 116 1.48 -17.45 14.52
N CYS A 117 1.82 -16.26 15.04
CA CYS A 117 2.09 -15.08 14.22
C CYS A 117 3.24 -15.30 13.24
N LEU A 118 4.33 -15.91 13.71
CA LEU A 118 5.51 -16.19 12.91
C LEU A 118 5.18 -17.13 11.75
N LEU A 119 4.46 -18.22 12.03
CA LEU A 119 4.05 -19.19 11.02
C LEU A 119 3.11 -18.53 10.00
N THR A 120 2.12 -17.77 10.45
CA THR A 120 1.19 -17.07 9.53
C THR A 120 1.90 -16.03 8.68
N LEU A 121 2.79 -15.21 9.24
CA LEU A 121 3.53 -14.22 8.45
C LEU A 121 4.51 -14.90 7.48
N LEU A 122 5.11 -16.03 7.87
CA LEU A 122 5.97 -16.82 6.99
C LEU A 122 5.18 -17.42 5.82
N THR A 123 4.00 -18.00 6.07
CA THR A 123 3.15 -18.53 4.99
C THR A 123 2.69 -17.42 4.06
N VAL A 124 2.31 -16.25 4.60
CA VAL A 124 1.98 -15.07 3.80
C VAL A 124 3.16 -14.62 2.95
N ALA A 125 4.37 -14.57 3.50
CA ALA A 125 5.58 -14.21 2.76
C ALA A 125 5.85 -15.19 1.62
N VAL A 126 5.82 -16.50 1.89
CA VAL A 126 6.08 -17.56 0.90
C VAL A 126 5.01 -17.57 -0.19
N LEU A 127 3.73 -17.49 0.16
CA LEU A 127 2.62 -17.46 -0.79
C LEU A 127 2.63 -16.18 -1.64
N SER A 128 2.94 -15.03 -1.04
CA SER A 128 3.07 -13.78 -1.78
C SER A 128 4.22 -13.87 -2.79
N ARG A 129 5.39 -14.38 -2.36
CA ARG A 129 6.56 -14.56 -3.23
C ARG A 129 6.30 -15.54 -4.37
N SER A 130 5.65 -16.67 -4.09
CA SER A 130 5.33 -17.67 -5.12
C SER A 130 4.28 -17.14 -6.11
N GLY A 131 3.26 -16.43 -5.61
CA GLY A 131 2.25 -15.77 -6.45
C GLY A 131 2.85 -14.71 -7.37
N ILE A 132 3.74 -13.86 -6.83
CA ILE A 132 4.48 -12.88 -7.63
C ILE A 132 5.40 -13.58 -8.64
N ALA A 133 6.01 -14.71 -8.25
CA ALA A 133 6.83 -15.50 -9.15
C ALA A 133 6.05 -16.02 -10.35
N ALA A 134 4.86 -16.55 -10.09
CA ALA A 134 3.96 -17.00 -11.14
C ALA A 134 3.57 -15.84 -12.07
N ILE A 135 3.19 -14.66 -11.55
CA ILE A 135 2.86 -13.49 -12.38
C ILE A 135 4.05 -13.04 -13.23
N ALA A 136 5.26 -13.04 -12.67
CA ALA A 136 6.47 -12.64 -13.38
C ALA A 136 6.88 -13.68 -14.45
N ALA A 137 6.51 -14.95 -14.30
CA ALA A 137 6.68 -15.94 -15.36
C ALA A 137 5.73 -15.71 -16.55
N LEU A 138 4.64 -14.98 -16.34
CA LEU A 138 3.67 -14.61 -17.38
C LEU A 138 4.04 -13.33 -18.14
N THR A 139 5.07 -12.60 -17.70
CA THR A 139 5.57 -11.46 -18.47
C THR A 139 6.55 -11.94 -19.54
N PRO A 140 6.42 -11.49 -20.80
CA PRO A 140 7.32 -11.86 -21.87
C PRO A 140 8.70 -11.28 -21.58
N ASN A 141 9.66 -12.16 -21.27
CA ASN A 141 11.05 -11.79 -21.13
C ASN A 141 11.74 -12.04 -22.48
N ALA A 142 12.37 -11.01 -23.04
CA ALA A 142 13.27 -11.21 -24.16
C ALA A 142 14.43 -12.11 -23.70
N PRO A 143 14.86 -13.11 -24.49
CA PRO A 143 15.97 -13.96 -24.11
C PRO A 143 17.22 -13.11 -23.88
N LEU A 144 17.82 -13.23 -22.69
CA LEU A 144 19.04 -12.51 -22.26
C LEU A 144 20.25 -12.74 -23.19
N LYS A 145 20.21 -13.81 -23.99
CA LYS A 145 21.16 -14.12 -25.05
C LYS A 145 20.38 -14.52 -26.28
N THR A 146 20.66 -13.91 -27.42
CA THR A 146 20.10 -14.33 -28.71
C THR A 146 20.54 -15.78 -28.96
N PRO A 147 19.61 -16.76 -29.02
CA PRO A 147 19.98 -18.13 -29.32
C PRO A 147 20.62 -18.16 -30.71
N LEU A 148 21.85 -18.68 -30.80
CA LEU A 148 22.64 -18.71 -32.04
C LEU A 148 22.13 -19.76 -33.04
N GLN A 149 21.26 -20.68 -32.61
CA GLN A 149 20.69 -21.75 -33.43
C GLN A 149 19.16 -21.82 -33.34
N SER A 150 18.51 -22.17 -34.45
CA SER A 150 17.05 -22.30 -34.57
C SER A 150 16.46 -23.37 -33.65
N LEU A 151 17.21 -24.44 -33.35
CA LEU A 151 16.77 -25.51 -32.46
C LEU A 151 16.68 -25.03 -31.00
N ASP A 152 17.66 -24.25 -30.54
CA ASP A 152 17.67 -23.65 -29.20
C ASP A 152 16.50 -22.67 -29.02
N MET A 153 16.11 -21.98 -30.09
CA MET A 153 14.95 -21.09 -30.11
C MET A 153 13.64 -21.86 -29.91
N LEU A 154 13.50 -23.04 -30.54
CA LEU A 154 12.33 -23.90 -30.37
C LEU A 154 12.24 -24.48 -28.94
N PHE A 155 13.36 -24.93 -28.37
CA PHE A 155 13.41 -25.41 -26.97
C PHE A 155 13.13 -24.29 -25.97
N TYR A 156 13.67 -23.10 -26.20
CA TYR A 156 13.41 -21.94 -25.35
C TYR A 156 11.93 -21.55 -25.38
N ARG A 157 11.30 -21.60 -26.56
CA ARG A 157 9.87 -21.30 -26.75
C ARG A 157 8.98 -22.35 -26.09
N SER A 158 9.28 -23.64 -26.26
CA SER A 158 8.47 -24.71 -25.65
C SER A 158 8.55 -24.70 -24.12
N ASP A 159 9.75 -24.47 -23.55
CA ASP A 159 9.93 -24.32 -22.10
C ASP A 159 9.23 -23.06 -21.57
N ALA A 160 9.28 -21.94 -22.32
CA ALA A 160 8.55 -20.73 -21.94
C ALA A 160 7.03 -20.94 -21.89
N ILE A 161 6.44 -21.64 -22.88
CA ILE A 161 5.01 -21.97 -22.90
C ILE A 161 4.66 -22.90 -21.73
N ALA A 162 5.45 -23.95 -21.50
CA ALA A 162 5.24 -24.88 -20.39
C ALA A 162 5.27 -24.16 -19.03
N ARG A 163 6.25 -23.27 -18.81
CA ARG A 163 6.36 -22.45 -17.58
C ARG A 163 5.16 -21.54 -17.39
N ARG A 164 4.63 -20.93 -18.46
CA ARG A 164 3.42 -20.09 -18.40
C ARG A 164 2.19 -20.91 -18.00
N GLN A 165 1.99 -22.08 -18.59
CA GLN A 165 0.88 -22.99 -18.23
C GLN A 165 0.98 -23.49 -16.79
N VAL A 166 2.19 -23.83 -16.33
CA VAL A 166 2.45 -24.19 -14.94
C VAL A 166 2.14 -23.00 -14.00
N ALA A 167 2.50 -21.78 -14.38
CA ALA A 167 2.19 -20.58 -13.60
C ALA A 167 0.67 -20.30 -13.53
N VAL A 168 -0.05 -20.40 -14.65
CA VAL A 168 -1.52 -20.23 -14.66
C VAL A 168 -2.21 -21.30 -13.82
N SER A 169 -1.82 -22.57 -13.97
CA SER A 169 -2.40 -23.68 -13.19
C SER A 169 -2.03 -23.62 -11.70
N ALA A 170 -0.86 -23.08 -11.35
CA ALA A 170 -0.49 -22.83 -9.96
C ALA A 170 -1.36 -21.72 -9.35
N LEU A 171 -1.58 -20.61 -10.06
CA LEU A 171 -2.45 -19.52 -9.61
C LEU A 171 -3.91 -19.97 -9.49
N SER A 172 -4.43 -20.72 -10.47
CA SER A 172 -5.81 -21.22 -10.40
C SER A 172 -6.01 -22.22 -9.25
N ARG A 173 -5.06 -23.14 -9.03
CA ARG A 173 -5.07 -24.04 -7.87
C ARG A 173 -4.98 -23.26 -6.57
N ALA A 174 -4.11 -22.26 -6.46
CA ALA A 174 -3.98 -21.44 -5.26
C ALA A 174 -5.28 -20.71 -4.92
N VAL A 175 -5.92 -20.07 -5.91
CA VAL A 175 -7.22 -19.42 -5.74
C VAL A 175 -8.30 -20.43 -5.34
N GLY A 176 -8.34 -21.60 -6.00
CA GLY A 176 -9.28 -22.67 -5.70
C GLY A 176 -9.14 -23.23 -4.28
N TRP A 177 -7.91 -23.54 -3.85
CA TRP A 177 -7.61 -24.00 -2.49
C TRP A 177 -7.94 -22.95 -1.44
N GLY A 178 -7.61 -21.68 -1.67
CA GLY A 178 -7.99 -20.61 -0.75
C GLY A 178 -9.51 -20.40 -0.70
N GLY A 179 -10.22 -20.57 -1.82
CA GLY A 179 -11.69 -20.53 -1.85
C GLY A 179 -12.31 -21.68 -1.07
N LEU A 180 -11.77 -22.90 -1.22
CA LEU A 180 -12.19 -24.06 -0.43
C LEU A 180 -11.98 -23.82 1.07
N LEU A 181 -10.80 -23.33 1.46
CA LEU A 181 -10.50 -23.01 2.85
C LEU A 181 -11.45 -21.95 3.40
N MET A 182 -11.77 -20.92 2.61
CA MET A 182 -12.74 -19.90 2.96
C MET A 182 -14.14 -20.49 3.19
N ILE A 183 -14.60 -21.42 2.35
CA ILE A 183 -15.89 -22.10 2.52
C ILE A 183 -15.90 -22.92 3.82
N VAL A 184 -14.83 -23.69 4.09
CA VAL A 184 -14.71 -24.50 5.31
C VAL A 184 -14.75 -23.63 6.56
N THR A 185 -13.98 -22.55 6.57
CA THR A 185 -13.91 -21.62 7.72
C THR A 185 -15.22 -20.88 7.96
N LEU A 186 -15.90 -20.43 6.89
CA LEU A 186 -17.25 -19.88 6.99
C LEU A 186 -18.28 -20.91 7.49
N GLY A 187 -18.14 -22.18 7.08
CA GLY A 187 -18.98 -23.27 7.58
C GLY A 187 -18.83 -23.49 9.09
N VAL A 188 -17.60 -23.41 9.60
CA VAL A 188 -17.32 -23.48 11.05
C VAL A 188 -17.96 -22.30 11.79
N GLN A 189 -17.79 -21.06 11.27
CA GLN A 189 -18.41 -19.86 11.86
C GLN A 189 -19.94 -19.92 11.86
N TYR A 190 -20.54 -20.50 10.81
CA TYR A 190 -21.98 -20.71 10.72
C TYR A 190 -22.48 -21.57 11.88
N ARG A 191 -21.84 -22.72 12.12
CA ARG A 191 -22.21 -23.64 13.21
C ARG A 191 -22.06 -23.00 14.58
N GLN A 192 -21.02 -22.18 14.75
CA GLN A 192 -20.77 -21.46 16.00
C GLN A 192 -21.70 -20.25 16.21
N HIS A 193 -22.61 -19.95 15.27
CA HIS A 193 -23.47 -18.77 15.30
C HIS A 193 -22.69 -17.44 15.41
N THR A 194 -21.42 -17.45 14.97
CA THR A 194 -20.51 -16.29 15.00
C THR A 194 -20.42 -15.60 13.63
N LEU A 195 -21.25 -16.00 12.66
CA LEU A 195 -21.22 -15.45 11.31
C LEU A 195 -21.52 -13.95 11.30
N PRO A 196 -20.56 -13.10 10.90
CA PRO A 196 -20.84 -11.70 10.71
C PRO A 196 -21.65 -11.51 9.41
N LEU A 197 -22.58 -10.55 9.39
CA LEU A 197 -23.30 -10.14 8.17
C LEU A 197 -22.36 -9.73 7.01
N SER A 198 -21.10 -9.39 7.31
CA SER A 198 -20.06 -9.10 6.32
C SER A 198 -19.45 -10.33 5.65
N ALA A 199 -19.71 -11.55 6.14
CA ALA A 199 -19.13 -12.80 5.63
C ALA A 199 -19.42 -13.05 4.14
N THR A 200 -20.65 -12.77 3.70
CA THR A 200 -21.03 -12.82 2.27
C THR A 200 -20.28 -11.79 1.44
N GLY A 201 -20.07 -10.59 1.97
CA GLY A 201 -19.26 -9.55 1.33
C GLY A 201 -17.80 -9.98 1.15
N TRP A 202 -17.21 -10.60 2.17
CA TRP A 202 -15.86 -11.15 2.08
C TRP A 202 -15.77 -12.25 1.03
N MET A 203 -16.73 -13.19 1.00
CA MET A 203 -16.75 -14.28 0.03
C MET A 203 -16.90 -13.77 -1.41
N ALA A 204 -17.78 -12.80 -1.61
CA ALA A 204 -17.96 -12.12 -2.89
C ALA A 204 -16.67 -11.43 -3.34
N LEU A 205 -15.97 -10.74 -2.42
CA LEU A 205 -14.72 -10.05 -2.71
C LEU A 205 -13.57 -11.03 -3.04
N TYR A 206 -13.47 -12.13 -2.30
CA TYR A 206 -12.50 -13.20 -2.58
C TYR A 206 -12.76 -13.83 -3.95
N LEU A 207 -14.02 -14.16 -4.26
CA LEU A 207 -14.41 -14.76 -5.53
C LEU A 207 -14.13 -13.82 -6.71
N ALA A 208 -14.52 -12.55 -6.59
CA ALA A 208 -14.26 -11.54 -7.60
C ALA A 208 -12.76 -11.32 -7.81
N GLY A 209 -12.00 -11.21 -6.73
CA GLY A 209 -10.54 -11.10 -6.78
C GLY A 209 -9.89 -12.32 -7.41
N GLY A 210 -10.27 -13.53 -6.96
CA GLY A 210 -9.73 -14.80 -7.46
C GLY A 210 -9.99 -14.99 -8.96
N LEU A 211 -11.22 -14.76 -9.42
CA LEU A 211 -11.56 -14.82 -10.84
C LEU A 211 -10.83 -13.74 -11.66
N SER A 212 -10.71 -12.53 -11.11
CA SER A 212 -9.92 -11.46 -11.73
C SER A 212 -8.44 -11.87 -11.88
N LEU A 213 -7.87 -12.55 -10.88
CA LEU A 213 -6.50 -13.06 -10.94
C LEU A 213 -6.34 -14.12 -12.05
N ILE A 214 -7.26 -15.08 -12.11
CA ILE A 214 -7.23 -16.19 -13.08
C ILE A 214 -7.38 -15.65 -14.50
N THR A 215 -8.38 -14.80 -14.74
CA THR A 215 -8.60 -14.18 -16.07
C THR A 215 -7.42 -13.31 -16.49
N LEU A 216 -6.82 -12.55 -15.57
CA LEU A 216 -5.63 -11.77 -15.83
C LEU A 216 -4.42 -12.67 -16.16
N ALA A 217 -4.24 -13.77 -15.43
CA ALA A 217 -3.16 -14.72 -15.66
C ALA A 217 -3.28 -15.39 -17.05
N GLN A 218 -4.48 -15.88 -17.39
CA GLN A 218 -4.77 -16.44 -18.71
C GLN A 218 -4.55 -15.43 -19.83
N ARG A 219 -5.04 -14.20 -19.66
CA ARG A 219 -4.84 -13.12 -20.64
C ARG A 219 -3.36 -12.80 -20.83
N ARG A 220 -2.57 -12.72 -19.74
CA ARG A 220 -1.13 -12.46 -19.83
C ARG A 220 -0.38 -13.61 -20.50
N ALA A 221 -0.75 -14.86 -20.23
CA ALA A 221 -0.19 -16.02 -20.92
C ALA A 221 -0.45 -15.94 -22.43
N LEU A 222 -1.71 -15.75 -22.84
CA LEU A 222 -2.09 -15.66 -24.26
C LEU A 222 -1.44 -14.49 -24.98
N LEU A 223 -1.40 -13.30 -24.37
CA LEU A 223 -0.70 -12.16 -24.94
C LEU A 223 0.80 -12.42 -25.09
N ALA A 224 1.41 -13.11 -24.12
CA ALA A 224 2.82 -13.46 -24.20
C ALA A 224 3.09 -14.53 -25.27
N ASP A 225 2.14 -15.45 -25.51
CA ASP A 225 2.21 -16.46 -26.56
C ASP A 225 2.06 -15.80 -27.94
N TRP A 226 1.06 -14.94 -28.14
CA TRP A 226 0.89 -14.19 -29.39
C TRP A 226 2.08 -13.26 -29.70
N GLN A 227 2.67 -12.64 -28.67
CA GLN A 227 3.89 -11.84 -28.85
C GLN A 227 5.10 -12.69 -29.20
N SER A 228 5.21 -13.93 -28.71
CA SER A 228 6.27 -14.85 -29.15
C SER A 228 6.06 -15.38 -30.56
N ASP A 229 4.85 -15.27 -31.08
CA ASP A 229 4.46 -15.71 -32.42
C ASP A 229 4.54 -14.57 -33.44
N GLU A 230 5.02 -13.39 -33.03
CA GLU A 230 5.08 -12.16 -33.83
C GLU A 230 3.72 -11.78 -34.46
N ALA A 231 2.62 -12.21 -33.82
CA ALA A 231 1.28 -11.94 -34.30
C ALA A 231 0.87 -10.50 -33.99
N ASP A 232 0.42 -9.76 -35.01
CA ASP A 232 -0.16 -8.43 -34.84
C ASP A 232 -1.55 -8.53 -34.19
N ILE A 233 -1.63 -8.14 -32.92
CA ILE A 233 -2.87 -8.20 -32.15
C ILE A 233 -3.66 -6.91 -32.37
N ALA A 234 -4.84 -7.02 -33.00
CA ALA A 234 -5.77 -5.90 -33.11
C ALA A 234 -6.20 -5.42 -31.70
N PRO A 235 -6.19 -4.09 -31.43
CA PRO A 235 -6.53 -3.54 -30.10
C PRO A 235 -7.97 -3.84 -29.66
N GLU A 236 -8.85 -4.14 -30.61
CA GLU A 236 -10.27 -4.49 -30.39
C GLU A 236 -10.43 -5.82 -29.66
N VAL A 237 -9.60 -6.82 -29.95
CA VAL A 237 -9.61 -8.13 -29.27
C VAL A 237 -9.30 -7.96 -27.79
N ASN A 238 -8.37 -7.06 -27.47
CA ASN A 238 -7.99 -6.79 -26.09
C ASN A 238 -9.13 -6.12 -25.30
N ARG A 239 -9.89 -5.24 -25.96
CA ARG A 239 -11.05 -4.56 -25.37
C ARG A 239 -12.23 -5.51 -25.18
N SER A 240 -12.54 -6.33 -26.18
CA SER A 240 -13.63 -7.31 -26.08
C SER A 240 -13.37 -8.35 -24.99
N TRP A 241 -12.12 -8.82 -24.85
CA TRP A 241 -11.73 -9.74 -23.79
C TRP A 241 -11.90 -9.15 -22.39
N GLN A 242 -11.56 -7.87 -22.21
CA GLN A 242 -11.78 -7.17 -20.94
C GLN A 242 -13.27 -7.08 -20.60
N TRP A 243 -14.11 -6.71 -21.56
CA TRP A 243 -15.56 -6.66 -21.37
C TRP A 243 -16.14 -8.04 -21.05
N LEU A 244 -15.72 -9.08 -21.77
CA LEU A 244 -16.18 -10.45 -21.53
C LEU A 244 -15.75 -10.92 -20.15
N SER A 245 -14.52 -10.63 -19.72
CA SER A 245 -14.04 -10.97 -18.36
C SER A 245 -14.81 -10.22 -17.27
N ILE A 246 -15.07 -8.92 -17.46
CA ILE A 246 -15.87 -8.13 -16.51
C ILE A 246 -17.31 -8.67 -16.45
N SER A 247 -17.88 -9.02 -17.61
CA SER A 247 -19.23 -9.58 -17.70
C SER A 247 -19.33 -10.95 -17.03
N THR A 248 -18.36 -11.85 -17.21
CA THR A 248 -18.36 -13.17 -16.58
C THR A 248 -18.14 -13.07 -15.07
N ILE A 249 -17.20 -12.23 -14.63
CA ILE A 249 -17.00 -11.96 -13.20
C ILE A 249 -18.26 -11.35 -12.58
N GLY A 250 -18.87 -10.36 -13.24
CA GLY A 250 -20.11 -9.73 -12.80
C GLY A 250 -21.27 -10.71 -12.71
N LEU A 251 -21.42 -11.59 -13.70
CA LEU A 251 -22.44 -12.64 -13.70
C LEU A 251 -22.24 -13.62 -12.55
N VAL A 252 -21.01 -14.12 -12.35
CA VAL A 252 -20.70 -15.04 -11.24
C VAL A 252 -20.91 -14.37 -9.89
N LEU A 253 -20.58 -13.08 -9.76
CA LEU A 253 -20.80 -12.30 -8.54
C LEU A 253 -22.30 -12.12 -8.24
N VAL A 254 -23.10 -11.78 -9.26
CA VAL A 254 -24.56 -11.66 -9.12
C VAL A 254 -25.15 -13.02 -8.74
N LEU A 255 -24.71 -14.11 -9.36
CA LEU A 255 -25.16 -15.46 -9.02
C LEU A 255 -24.79 -15.82 -7.57
N ALA A 256 -23.56 -15.50 -7.14
CA ALA A 256 -23.08 -15.75 -5.78
C ALA A 256 -23.84 -14.94 -4.72
N LEU A 257 -24.23 -13.70 -5.03
CA LEU A 257 -25.03 -12.84 -4.14
C LEU A 257 -26.52 -13.19 -4.17
N ALA A 258 -27.02 -13.70 -5.28
CA ALA A 258 -28.41 -14.12 -5.45
C ALA A 258 -28.70 -15.49 -4.82
N LEU A 259 -27.68 -16.31 -4.58
CA LEU A 259 -27.79 -17.55 -3.82
C LEU A 259 -28.21 -17.20 -2.38
N PRO A 260 -29.43 -17.55 -1.94
CA PRO A 260 -29.87 -17.27 -0.59
C PRO A 260 -28.92 -17.96 0.39
N VAL A 261 -28.38 -17.19 1.33
CA VAL A 261 -27.46 -17.61 2.41
C VAL A 261 -28.04 -18.72 3.32
N GLN A 262 -29.28 -19.18 3.05
CA GLN A 262 -29.90 -20.36 3.65
C GLN A 262 -29.35 -21.68 3.10
N VAL A 263 -28.13 -21.69 2.57
CA VAL A 263 -27.55 -22.94 2.10
C VAL A 263 -27.23 -23.79 3.33
N ALA A 264 -27.98 -24.88 3.47
CA ALA A 264 -27.56 -26.05 4.22
C ALA A 264 -26.04 -26.25 4.06
N PRO A 265 -25.32 -26.69 5.10
CA PRO A 265 -23.85 -26.79 5.07
C PRO A 265 -23.40 -27.44 3.76
N LEU A 266 -22.76 -26.65 2.88
CA LEU A 266 -22.36 -27.07 1.52
C LEU A 266 -21.47 -28.32 1.55
N VAL A 267 -20.80 -28.52 2.69
CA VAL A 267 -19.99 -29.68 2.99
C VAL A 267 -20.76 -30.50 4.02
N PRO A 268 -21.10 -31.76 3.73
CA PRO A 268 -21.72 -32.65 4.71
C PRO A 268 -20.89 -32.71 6.00
N ASP A 269 -21.56 -32.85 7.15
CA ASP A 269 -20.91 -32.80 8.47
C ASP A 269 -19.71 -33.77 8.56
N ASP A 270 -19.84 -34.97 8.00
CA ASP A 270 -18.79 -36.02 7.96
C ASP A 270 -17.51 -35.56 7.23
N TRP A 271 -17.67 -34.79 6.15
CA TRP A 271 -16.55 -34.27 5.37
C TRP A 271 -15.86 -33.09 6.06
N GLN A 272 -16.60 -32.28 6.82
CA GLN A 272 -16.02 -31.16 7.56
C GLN A 272 -15.09 -31.65 8.67
N GLU A 273 -15.49 -32.65 9.44
CA GLU A 273 -14.63 -33.25 10.47
C GLU A 273 -13.35 -33.81 9.86
N THR A 274 -13.46 -34.50 8.72
CA THR A 274 -12.32 -35.03 7.98
C THR A 274 -11.40 -33.91 7.48
N LEU A 275 -11.96 -32.82 6.92
CA LEU A 275 -11.20 -31.68 6.44
C LEU A 275 -10.52 -30.90 7.58
N LEU A 276 -11.17 -30.75 8.72
CA LEU A 276 -10.60 -30.13 9.90
C LEU A 276 -9.48 -30.99 10.49
N LEU A 277 -9.63 -32.32 10.50
CA LEU A 277 -8.59 -33.25 10.92
C LEU A 277 -7.37 -33.17 10.00
N ILE A 278 -7.57 -33.17 8.68
CA ILE A 278 -6.49 -32.99 7.70
C ILE A 278 -5.82 -31.62 7.89
N GLY A 279 -6.62 -30.56 8.05
CA GLY A 279 -6.11 -29.21 8.34
C GLY A 279 -5.29 -29.16 9.62
N GLY A 280 -5.75 -29.85 10.67
CA GLY A 280 -5.04 -30.01 11.94
C GLY A 280 -3.71 -30.75 11.78
N ILE A 281 -3.67 -31.84 11.01
CA ILE A 281 -2.42 -32.56 10.67
C ILE A 281 -1.47 -31.64 9.91
N VAL A 282 -1.95 -30.89 8.91
CA VAL A 282 -1.12 -29.94 8.16
C VAL A 282 -0.56 -28.85 9.07
N LEU A 283 -1.38 -28.29 9.95
CA LEU A 283 -0.96 -27.28 10.92
C LEU A 283 0.07 -27.86 11.90
N LEU A 284 -0.13 -29.08 12.38
CA LEU A 284 0.80 -29.80 13.25
C LEU A 284 2.15 -30.03 12.54
N CYS A 285 2.13 -30.52 11.30
CA CYS A 285 3.34 -30.68 10.50
C CYS A 285 4.06 -29.34 10.28
N ALA A 286 3.31 -28.27 9.98
CA ALA A 286 3.88 -26.94 9.80
C ALA A 286 4.46 -26.38 11.11
N MET A 287 3.82 -26.66 12.26
CA MET A 287 4.33 -26.31 13.58
C MET A 287 5.60 -27.07 13.91
N ILE A 288 5.64 -28.39 13.67
CA ILE A 288 6.85 -29.22 13.83
C ILE A 288 7.97 -28.68 12.94
N LEU A 289 7.69 -28.39 11.67
CA LEU A 289 8.68 -27.84 10.74
C LEU A 289 9.19 -26.48 11.20
N SER A 290 8.29 -25.61 11.69
CA SER A 290 8.66 -24.30 12.24
C SER A 290 9.50 -24.44 13.51
N PHE A 291 9.16 -25.39 14.39
CA PHE A 291 9.92 -25.68 15.59
C PHE A 291 11.30 -26.23 15.27
N LEU A 292 11.42 -27.12 14.28
CA LEU A 292 12.70 -27.61 13.77
C LEU A 292 13.53 -26.49 13.14
N PHE A 293 12.88 -25.59 12.38
CA PHE A 293 13.55 -24.45 11.76
C PHE A 293 14.06 -23.45 12.80
N ILE A 294 13.22 -23.10 13.77
CA ILE A 294 13.60 -22.23 14.91
C ILE A 294 14.66 -22.94 15.76
N GLY A 295 14.52 -24.24 16.00
CA GLY A 295 15.50 -25.06 16.70
C GLY A 295 16.86 -25.06 16.00
N MET A 296 16.89 -25.18 14.67
CA MET A 296 18.11 -25.00 13.88
C MET A 296 18.68 -23.60 14.00
N LEU A 297 17.86 -22.55 13.87
CA LEU A 297 18.32 -21.16 14.00
C LEU A 297 18.85 -20.89 15.42
N SER A 298 18.19 -21.43 16.44
CA SER A 298 18.59 -21.35 17.83
C SER A 298 19.89 -22.11 18.06
N LEU A 299 20.06 -23.30 17.49
CA LEU A 299 21.30 -24.06 17.54
C LEU A 299 22.47 -23.28 16.90
N VAL A 300 22.24 -22.68 15.73
CA VAL A 300 23.23 -21.81 15.06
C VAL A 300 23.56 -20.58 15.89
N ALA A 301 22.56 -19.98 16.56
CA ALA A 301 22.75 -18.83 17.43
C ALA A 301 23.41 -19.19 18.78
N LEU A 302 23.19 -20.41 19.30
CA LEU A 302 23.78 -20.94 20.53
C LEU A 302 25.20 -21.45 20.31
N LEU A 303 25.57 -21.82 19.09
CA LEU A 303 26.91 -22.31 18.75
C LEU A 303 28.03 -21.34 19.20
N PRO A 304 27.98 -20.02 18.93
CA PRO A 304 28.98 -19.08 19.46
C PRO A 304 28.95 -18.95 20.99
N LEU A 305 27.78 -19.12 21.63
CA LEU A 305 27.65 -19.09 23.10
C LEU A 305 28.25 -20.35 23.74
N MET A 306 28.00 -21.53 23.17
CA MET A 306 28.64 -22.78 23.59
C MET A 306 30.15 -22.74 23.36
N LEU A 307 30.60 -22.19 22.22
CA LEU A 307 32.02 -21.98 21.96
C LEU A 307 32.65 -21.07 23.02
N LEU A 308 31.98 -19.96 23.38
CA LEU A 308 32.40 -19.07 24.46
C LEU A 308 32.43 -19.76 25.82
N MET A 309 31.41 -20.58 26.16
CA MET A 309 31.42 -21.36 27.40
C MET A 309 32.58 -22.35 27.45
N ILE A 310 32.81 -23.10 26.36
CA ILE A 310 33.92 -24.06 26.26
C ILE A 310 35.27 -23.33 26.35
N LEU A 311 35.43 -22.20 25.65
CA LEU A 311 36.64 -21.39 25.70
C LEU A 311 36.86 -20.80 27.10
N SER A 312 35.80 -20.33 27.77
CA SER A 312 35.88 -19.84 29.15
C SER A 312 36.23 -20.95 30.14
N SER A 313 35.71 -22.16 29.94
CA SER A 313 36.03 -23.34 30.75
C SER A 313 37.50 -23.75 30.57
N LEU A 314 37.99 -23.76 29.33
CA LEU A 314 39.40 -24.02 28.99
C LEU A 314 40.35 -22.94 29.51
N MET A 315 39.90 -21.69 29.62
CA MET A 315 40.70 -20.59 30.19
C MET A 315 40.62 -20.54 31.73
N ASN A 316 39.53 -21.02 32.33
CA ASN A 316 39.32 -21.05 33.78
C ASN A 316 39.79 -22.35 34.46
N THR A 317 40.41 -23.28 33.74
CA THR A 317 41.13 -24.43 34.33
C THR A 317 42.45 -24.02 35.00
N SER A 318 42.43 -22.98 35.82
CA SER A 318 43.44 -22.82 36.88
C SER A 318 43.07 -23.79 38.00
N ALA A 319 43.90 -24.82 38.19
CA ALA A 319 43.67 -25.89 39.16
C ALA A 319 43.45 -25.35 40.58
N ASN A 320 42.22 -25.41 41.07
CA ASN A 320 41.98 -25.32 42.51
C ASN A 320 42.32 -26.68 43.13
N ALA A 321 43.30 -26.68 44.04
CA ALA A 321 43.70 -27.86 44.80
C ALA A 321 42.50 -28.43 45.56
N VAL A 322 42.32 -29.75 45.43
CA VAL A 322 41.28 -30.52 46.11
C VAL A 322 41.43 -30.35 47.63
N THR A 323 40.49 -29.65 48.25
CA THR A 323 40.31 -29.69 49.71
C THR A 323 39.39 -30.86 50.09
N PRO A 324 39.62 -31.51 51.24
CA PRO A 324 38.91 -32.73 51.63
C PRO A 324 37.40 -32.52 51.76
N ILE A 325 36.65 -33.52 51.30
CA ILE A 325 35.19 -33.54 51.20
C ILE A 325 34.58 -33.53 52.61
N VAL A 326 33.96 -32.41 52.98
CA VAL A 326 33.00 -32.30 54.08
C VAL A 326 31.60 -32.44 53.48
N PRO A 327 30.69 -33.28 54.03
CA PRO A 327 29.33 -33.38 53.51
C PRO A 327 28.63 -32.01 53.61
N PRO A 328 28.06 -31.48 52.52
CA PRO A 328 27.46 -30.15 52.55
C PRO A 328 26.16 -30.21 53.37
N ILE A 329 26.09 -29.38 54.41
CA ILE A 329 24.83 -28.94 54.98
C ILE A 329 24.07 -28.29 53.82
N LEU A 330 22.91 -28.83 53.42
CA LEU A 330 22.05 -28.19 52.44
C LEU A 330 21.74 -26.78 52.96
N PRO A 331 22.24 -25.69 52.35
CA PRO A 331 21.76 -24.38 52.71
C PRO A 331 20.25 -24.37 52.41
N SER A 332 19.46 -23.80 53.32
CA SER A 332 18.08 -23.42 53.03
C SER A 332 18.04 -22.80 51.64
N SER A 333 17.18 -23.31 50.75
CA SER A 333 17.00 -22.81 49.39
C SER A 333 16.70 -21.31 49.45
N VAL A 334 17.75 -20.50 49.37
CA VAL A 334 17.65 -19.06 49.22
C VAL A 334 16.93 -18.90 47.89
N GLU A 335 15.72 -18.37 47.92
CA GLU A 335 15.00 -17.90 46.74
C GLU A 335 15.95 -16.97 45.98
N SER A 336 16.67 -17.56 45.03
CA SER A 336 17.70 -16.87 44.29
C SER A 336 16.92 -16.09 43.26
N THR A 337 16.57 -14.84 43.57
CA THR A 337 15.93 -13.95 42.60
C THR A 337 16.78 -13.97 41.34
N PRO A 338 16.23 -14.44 40.20
CA PRO A 338 17.03 -14.66 39.01
C PRO A 338 17.69 -13.33 38.61
N PRO A 339 19.01 -13.33 38.29
CA PRO A 339 19.71 -12.10 37.96
C PRO A 339 19.07 -11.49 36.71
N VAL A 340 18.63 -10.25 36.83
CA VAL A 340 17.88 -9.51 35.77
C VAL A 340 18.81 -8.99 34.67
N TRP A 341 20.10 -8.84 34.98
CA TRP A 341 21.13 -8.26 34.10
C TRP A 341 21.37 -9.04 32.80
N PRO A 342 21.50 -10.38 32.79
CA PRO A 342 21.67 -11.15 31.56
C PRO A 342 20.50 -10.98 30.57
N GLY A 343 19.25 -10.98 31.07
CA GLY A 343 18.07 -10.75 30.24
C GLY A 343 18.03 -9.34 29.65
N LEU A 344 18.40 -8.32 30.43
CA LEU A 344 18.47 -6.94 29.97
C LEU A 344 19.51 -6.75 28.85
N ILE A 345 20.69 -7.36 28.99
CA ILE A 345 21.74 -7.33 27.95
C ILE A 345 21.26 -8.05 26.69
N PHE A 346 20.64 -9.21 26.83
CA PHE A 346 20.07 -9.98 25.71
C PHE A 346 19.05 -9.15 24.91
N TRP A 347 18.07 -8.53 25.60
CA TRP A 347 17.07 -7.70 24.94
C TRP A 347 17.64 -6.41 24.37
N MET A 348 18.66 -5.80 24.99
CA MET A 348 19.38 -4.65 24.41
C MET A 348 20.06 -5.03 23.09
N CYS A 349 20.73 -6.18 23.04
CA CYS A 349 21.34 -6.70 21.82
C CYS A 349 20.29 -6.98 20.73
N ILE A 350 19.17 -7.62 21.09
CA ILE A 350 18.05 -7.84 20.15
C ILE A 350 17.52 -6.50 19.64
N ALA A 351 17.22 -5.55 20.53
CA ALA A 351 16.70 -4.24 20.15
C ALA A 351 17.66 -3.48 19.23
N LEU A 352 18.97 -3.56 19.48
CA LEU A 352 20.00 -2.98 18.62
C LEU A 352 20.01 -3.65 17.23
N LEU A 353 19.97 -4.98 17.17
CA LEU A 353 19.91 -5.73 15.91
C LEU A 353 18.62 -5.44 15.13
N THR A 354 17.47 -5.36 15.80
CA THR A 354 16.18 -4.98 15.21
C THR A 354 16.22 -3.56 14.70
N GLY A 355 16.78 -2.63 15.46
CA GLY A 355 16.99 -1.25 15.03
C GLY A 355 17.87 -1.16 13.78
N LEU A 356 18.98 -1.90 13.74
CA LEU A 356 19.88 -1.95 12.58
C LEU A 356 19.23 -2.61 11.36
N ALA A 357 18.48 -3.71 11.54
CA ALA A 357 17.75 -4.38 10.48
C ALA A 357 16.69 -3.45 9.89
N PHE A 358 15.87 -2.82 10.74
CA PHE A 358 14.85 -1.87 10.33
C PHE A 358 15.47 -0.66 9.63
N TRP A 359 16.54 -0.09 10.19
CA TRP A 359 17.28 1.01 9.57
C TRP A 359 17.81 0.64 8.18
N THR A 360 18.33 -0.57 8.03
CA THR A 360 18.85 -1.08 6.75
C THR A 360 17.72 -1.23 5.73
N ILE A 361 16.56 -1.76 6.14
CA ILE A 361 15.38 -1.87 5.28
C ILE A 361 14.91 -0.46 4.89
N LEU A 362 14.74 0.43 5.85
CA LEU A 362 14.19 1.78 5.68
C LEU A 362 15.07 2.64 4.77
N ARG A 363 16.39 2.66 4.99
CA ARG A 363 17.36 3.43 4.18
C ARG A 363 17.39 2.96 2.71
N ARG A 364 16.96 1.74 2.45
CA ARG A 364 16.90 1.13 1.11
C ARG A 364 15.55 1.34 0.40
N GLN A 365 14.49 1.74 1.13
CA GLN A 365 13.19 2.03 0.52
C GLN A 365 13.25 3.33 -0.32
N GLN A 366 13.07 3.22 -1.64
CA GLN A 366 13.05 4.39 -2.53
C GLN A 366 11.84 5.29 -2.27
N TRP A 367 10.69 4.73 -1.91
CA TRP A 367 9.52 5.51 -1.50
C TRP A 367 9.77 6.27 -0.19
N VAL A 368 10.65 5.80 0.70
CA VAL A 368 11.10 6.60 1.84
C VAL A 368 11.97 7.75 1.33
N LYS A 369 12.93 7.51 0.44
CA LYS A 369 13.76 8.61 -0.10
C LYS A 369 12.94 9.66 -0.88
N GLN A 370 11.93 9.24 -1.63
CA GLN A 370 11.07 10.12 -2.44
C GLN A 370 9.91 10.72 -1.63
N GLY A 371 9.34 9.95 -0.71
CA GLY A 371 8.17 10.34 0.08
C GLY A 371 8.52 11.04 1.40
N TRP A 372 9.72 10.85 1.95
CA TRP A 372 10.20 11.53 3.16
C TRP A 372 10.18 13.06 3.04
N PRO A 373 10.66 13.69 1.95
CA PRO A 373 10.53 15.14 1.80
C PRO A 373 9.06 15.58 1.79
N HIS A 374 8.18 14.87 1.08
CA HIS A 374 6.75 15.19 1.05
C HIS A 374 6.04 14.97 2.39
N LEU A 375 6.41 13.93 3.15
CA LEU A 375 5.88 13.68 4.49
C LEU A 375 6.38 14.74 5.48
N TYR A 376 7.65 15.13 5.39
CA TYR A 376 8.24 16.19 6.21
C TYR A 376 7.58 17.55 5.91
N GLU A 377 7.38 17.88 4.63
CA GLU A 377 6.62 19.05 4.18
C GLU A 377 5.19 19.01 4.71
N TRP A 378 4.50 17.87 4.61
CA TRP A 378 3.14 17.73 5.13
C TRP A 378 3.06 17.88 6.65
N ILE A 379 3.98 17.28 7.41
CA ILE A 379 4.03 17.37 8.88
C ILE A 379 4.37 18.80 9.33
N THR A 380 5.32 19.44 8.64
CA THR A 380 5.68 20.84 8.96
C THR A 380 4.55 21.79 8.60
N ALA A 381 3.87 21.59 7.47
CA ALA A 381 2.65 22.31 7.11
C ALA A 381 1.53 22.08 8.14
N ALA A 382 1.30 20.84 8.57
CA ALA A 382 0.30 20.52 9.59
C ALA A 382 0.63 21.17 10.94
N ARG A 383 1.90 21.14 11.38
CA ARG A 383 2.35 21.84 12.60
C ARG A 383 2.18 23.35 12.48
N GLN A 384 2.47 23.94 11.32
CA GLN A 384 2.25 25.37 11.08
C GLN A 384 0.76 25.71 11.10
N GLN A 385 -0.09 24.86 10.52
CA GLN A 385 -1.54 25.05 10.50
C GLN A 385 -2.15 24.91 11.90
N ILE A 386 -1.63 23.99 12.73
CA ILE A 386 -2.04 23.84 14.15
C ILE A 386 -1.56 25.05 14.96
N LYS A 387 -0.31 25.51 14.79
CA LYS A 387 0.20 26.72 15.46
C LYS A 387 -0.58 27.97 15.04
N GLN A 388 -0.92 28.11 13.76
CA GLN A 388 -1.76 29.19 13.24
C GLN A 388 -3.17 29.10 13.81
N ARG A 389 -3.79 27.91 13.85
CA ARG A 389 -5.09 27.73 14.49
C ARG A 389 -5.07 28.07 15.98
N HIS A 390 -4.02 27.68 16.72
CA HIS A 390 -3.90 28.04 18.13
C HIS A 390 -3.67 29.55 18.33
N ARG A 391 -2.84 30.17 17.48
CA ARG A 391 -2.60 31.61 17.49
C ARG A 391 -3.87 32.37 17.13
N ASP A 392 -4.56 32.00 16.07
CA ASP A 392 -5.82 32.60 15.64
C ASP A 392 -6.93 32.37 16.68
N ARG A 393 -6.95 31.23 17.36
CA ARG A 393 -7.91 31.00 18.46
C ARG A 393 -7.60 31.85 19.68
N ARG A 394 -6.32 32.04 20.03
CA ARG A 394 -5.87 33.00 21.07
C ARG A 394 -6.19 34.45 20.70
N TRP A 395 -5.97 34.82 19.44
CA TRP A 395 -6.26 36.15 18.91
C TRP A 395 -7.76 36.42 18.81
N ARG A 396 -8.59 35.43 18.40
CA ARG A 396 -10.06 35.53 18.38
C ARG A 396 -10.69 35.58 19.77
N LEU A 397 -10.06 34.94 20.77
CA LEU A 397 -10.46 35.06 22.17
C LEU A 397 -10.04 36.42 22.80
N SER A 398 -8.96 37.03 22.30
CA SER A 398 -8.45 38.33 22.80
C SER A 398 -9.10 39.54 22.11
N PHE A 399 -9.57 39.39 20.87
CA PHE A 399 -10.29 40.43 20.12
C PHE A 399 -11.68 39.91 19.72
N GLY A 400 -12.65 40.10 20.62
CA GLY A 400 -14.05 39.88 20.34
C GLY A 400 -14.58 40.87 19.29
N ARG A 401 -14.44 40.56 18.00
CA ARG A 401 -15.27 41.14 16.94
C ARG A 401 -15.61 40.09 15.87
N ARG A 402 -16.90 40.07 15.52
CA ARG A 402 -17.54 39.21 14.51
C ARG A 402 -16.68 39.03 13.26
N PRO A 403 -16.48 37.79 12.76
CA PRO A 403 -15.81 37.58 11.49
C PRO A 403 -16.78 37.86 10.34
N THR A 404 -16.45 38.87 9.53
CA THR A 404 -16.80 38.91 8.11
C THR A 404 -16.19 37.71 7.39
N ALA A 405 -16.94 37.18 6.42
CA ALA A 405 -16.66 35.97 5.65
C ALA A 405 -15.20 35.86 5.15
N PRO A 406 -14.66 34.62 5.02
CA PRO A 406 -13.25 34.40 4.68
C PRO A 406 -12.93 34.86 3.25
N PRO A 407 -11.72 35.38 3.00
CA PRO A 407 -11.25 35.67 1.65
C PRO A 407 -10.83 34.38 0.94
N ASP A 408 -11.23 34.26 -0.32
CA ASP A 408 -10.83 33.19 -1.23
C ASP A 408 -9.30 33.10 -1.40
N PRO A 409 -8.76 31.90 -1.67
CA PRO A 409 -7.34 31.69 -1.87
C PRO A 409 -6.82 32.46 -3.09
N ILE A 410 -5.64 33.04 -2.88
CA ILE A 410 -4.86 33.90 -3.76
C ILE A 410 -4.81 33.31 -5.18
N ARG A 411 -5.56 33.92 -6.11
CA ARG A 411 -5.29 33.84 -7.54
C ARG A 411 -3.97 34.57 -7.83
N PRO A 412 -3.14 34.10 -8.79
CA PRO A 412 -1.99 34.88 -9.24
C PRO A 412 -2.43 36.30 -9.61
N PRO A 413 -1.56 37.33 -9.47
CA PRO A 413 -1.95 38.71 -9.74
C PRO A 413 -2.46 38.79 -11.18
N VAL A 414 -3.79 38.86 -11.32
CA VAL A 414 -4.44 39.02 -12.62
C VAL A 414 -4.05 40.38 -13.11
N ASP A 415 -3.45 40.44 -14.30
CA ASP A 415 -3.03 41.70 -14.90
C ASP A 415 -4.20 42.71 -14.89
N ILE A 416 -3.90 43.97 -14.56
CA ILE A 416 -4.89 45.05 -14.47
C ILE A 416 -5.62 45.22 -15.79
N ALA A 417 -4.99 44.92 -16.93
CA ALA A 417 -5.63 44.90 -18.24
C ALA A 417 -6.79 43.90 -18.33
N ILE A 418 -6.57 42.67 -17.82
CA ILE A 418 -7.60 41.61 -17.79
C ILE A 418 -8.77 42.03 -16.91
N THR A 419 -8.47 42.57 -15.73
CA THR A 419 -9.48 43.02 -14.78
C THR A 419 -10.31 44.18 -15.34
N CYS A 420 -9.68 45.15 -15.99
CA CYS A 420 -10.37 46.30 -16.58
C CYS A 420 -11.26 45.91 -17.76
N TYR A 421 -10.83 44.98 -18.60
CA TYR A 421 -11.66 44.47 -19.70
C TYR A 421 -12.91 43.73 -19.19
N HIS A 422 -12.79 42.87 -18.18
CA HIS A 422 -13.95 42.23 -17.58
C HIS A 422 -14.91 43.24 -16.92
N ALA A 423 -14.39 44.32 -16.33
CA ALA A 423 -15.23 45.40 -15.83
C ALA A 423 -15.98 46.10 -16.97
N ALA A 424 -15.32 46.37 -18.11
CA ALA A 424 -15.97 46.92 -19.30
C ALA A 424 -17.07 46.01 -19.84
N LEU A 425 -16.85 44.69 -19.89
CA LEU A 425 -17.88 43.72 -20.28
C LEU A 425 -19.11 43.78 -19.37
N ARG A 426 -18.92 43.93 -18.05
CA ARG A 426 -20.06 44.09 -17.12
C ARG A 426 -20.83 45.39 -17.39
N TYR A 427 -20.14 46.49 -17.66
CA TYR A 427 -20.80 47.75 -18.02
C TYR A 427 -21.56 47.67 -19.35
N ALA A 428 -21.00 46.98 -20.35
CA ALA A 428 -21.64 46.73 -21.64
C ALA A 428 -22.88 45.82 -21.50
N ALA A 429 -22.77 44.72 -20.74
CA ALA A 429 -23.87 43.79 -20.47
C ALA A 429 -25.04 44.47 -19.74
N ASN A 430 -24.74 45.32 -18.76
CA ASN A 430 -25.75 46.14 -18.07
C ASN A 430 -26.48 47.13 -19.00
N ARG A 431 -25.98 47.32 -20.23
CA ARG A 431 -26.58 48.16 -21.27
C ARG A 431 -27.13 47.37 -22.45
N GLY A 432 -27.28 46.04 -22.29
CA GLY A 432 -27.86 45.15 -23.30
C GLY A 432 -26.86 44.60 -24.31
N TYR A 433 -25.56 44.87 -24.14
CA TYR A 433 -24.49 44.39 -25.00
C TYR A 433 -23.70 43.28 -24.29
N SER A 434 -24.30 42.09 -24.19
CA SER A 434 -23.67 40.92 -23.57
C SER A 434 -22.86 40.11 -24.59
N ARG A 435 -21.65 39.71 -24.22
CA ARG A 435 -20.82 38.78 -25.00
C ARG A 435 -21.37 37.36 -24.88
N GLN A 436 -21.48 36.65 -26.01
CA GLN A 436 -21.84 35.23 -26.00
C GLN A 436 -20.67 34.35 -25.51
N PRO A 437 -20.93 33.20 -24.87
CA PRO A 437 -19.86 32.36 -24.31
C PRO A 437 -18.82 31.88 -25.33
N ALA A 438 -19.24 31.61 -26.56
CA ALA A 438 -18.37 31.13 -27.64
C ALA A 438 -17.66 32.26 -28.41
N GLN A 439 -18.10 33.51 -28.27
CA GLN A 439 -17.58 34.64 -29.03
C GLN A 439 -16.23 35.07 -28.48
N THR A 440 -15.23 35.35 -29.32
CA THR A 440 -13.91 35.83 -28.86
C THR A 440 -13.97 37.31 -28.42
N PRO A 441 -13.00 37.81 -27.61
CA PRO A 441 -12.94 39.23 -27.26
C PRO A 441 -12.87 40.18 -28.47
N ALA A 442 -12.15 39.77 -29.53
CA ALA A 442 -12.03 40.52 -30.78
C ALA A 442 -13.36 40.57 -31.54
N GLU A 443 -14.01 39.41 -31.74
CA GLU A 443 -15.34 39.33 -32.36
C GLU A 443 -16.39 40.14 -31.60
N PHE A 444 -16.34 40.14 -30.26
CA PHE A 444 -17.24 40.94 -29.43
C PHE A 444 -17.03 42.43 -29.68
N ALA A 445 -15.79 42.89 -29.75
CA ALA A 445 -15.48 44.28 -30.03
C ALA A 445 -15.93 44.66 -31.45
N GLU A 446 -15.63 43.87 -32.47
CA GLU A 446 -16.04 44.15 -33.85
C GLU A 446 -17.56 44.28 -34.01
N HIS A 447 -18.33 43.43 -33.35
CA HIS A 447 -19.79 43.50 -33.40
C HIS A 447 -20.37 44.66 -32.58
N THR A 448 -19.76 44.98 -31.43
CA THR A 448 -20.35 45.91 -30.44
C THR A 448 -19.88 47.35 -30.61
N VAL A 449 -18.66 47.57 -31.11
CA VAL A 449 -18.07 48.91 -31.32
C VAL A 449 -18.91 49.79 -32.26
N PRO A 450 -19.42 49.30 -33.42
CA PRO A 450 -20.29 50.10 -34.30
C PRO A 450 -21.60 50.54 -33.62
N GLN A 451 -22.08 49.73 -32.67
CA GLN A 451 -23.31 50.00 -31.91
C GLN A 451 -23.06 51.01 -30.78
N LEU A 452 -21.81 51.13 -30.33
CA LEU A 452 -21.32 52.02 -29.28
C LEU A 452 -20.61 53.25 -29.87
N ALA A 453 -21.38 54.17 -30.46
CA ALA A 453 -20.86 55.39 -31.13
C ALA A 453 -19.60 56.02 -30.48
N GLU A 454 -19.75 56.66 -29.31
CA GLU A 454 -18.63 57.38 -28.68
C GLU A 454 -17.73 56.52 -27.78
N ALA A 455 -18.26 55.39 -27.28
CA ALA A 455 -17.58 54.51 -26.32
C ALA A 455 -16.86 53.31 -26.99
N GLY A 456 -17.02 53.18 -28.31
CA GLY A 456 -16.48 52.07 -29.09
C GLY A 456 -14.96 52.06 -29.15
N GLU A 457 -14.35 53.24 -29.26
CA GLU A 457 -12.88 53.36 -29.31
C GLU A 457 -12.22 52.92 -27.99
N GLU A 458 -12.80 53.28 -26.83
CA GLU A 458 -12.29 52.80 -25.56
C GLU A 458 -12.47 51.29 -25.37
N LEU A 459 -13.59 50.73 -25.85
CA LEU A 459 -13.79 49.28 -25.82
C LEU A 459 -12.76 48.58 -26.70
N ARG A 460 -12.49 49.10 -27.90
CA ARG A 460 -11.48 48.57 -28.81
C ARG A 460 -10.08 48.60 -28.18
N ALA A 461 -9.70 49.71 -27.57
CA ALA A 461 -8.43 49.86 -26.88
C ALA A 461 -8.29 48.91 -25.67
N LEU A 462 -9.35 48.71 -24.88
CA LEU A 462 -9.39 47.75 -23.78
C LEU A 462 -9.29 46.30 -24.25
N THR A 463 -9.93 45.95 -25.37
CA THR A 463 -9.83 44.62 -25.99
C THR A 463 -8.41 44.33 -26.49
N LEU A 464 -7.73 45.33 -27.06
CA LEU A 464 -6.34 45.20 -27.50
C LEU A 464 -5.39 45.01 -26.30
N ALA A 465 -5.58 45.75 -25.22
CA ALA A 465 -4.80 45.58 -23.98
C ALA A 465 -5.03 44.20 -23.35
N TYR A 466 -6.28 43.72 -23.34
CA TYR A 466 -6.60 42.35 -22.91
C TYR A 466 -5.89 41.31 -23.78
N HIS A 467 -5.90 41.47 -25.10
CA HIS A 467 -5.29 40.49 -26.00
C HIS A 467 -3.77 40.36 -25.76
N ARG A 468 -3.09 41.50 -25.54
CA ARG A 468 -1.66 41.50 -25.19
C ARG A 468 -1.38 40.83 -23.86
N ALA A 469 -2.15 41.15 -22.81
CA ALA A 469 -1.95 40.58 -21.48
C ALA A 469 -2.34 39.09 -21.40
N ALA A 470 -3.43 38.68 -22.04
CA ALA A 470 -4.00 37.34 -21.91
C ALA A 470 -3.42 36.32 -22.91
N TYR A 471 -3.11 36.73 -24.14
CA TYR A 471 -2.63 35.82 -25.19
C TYR A 471 -1.16 35.98 -25.53
N ALA A 472 -0.58 37.19 -25.41
CA ALA A 472 0.84 37.41 -25.67
C ALA A 472 1.73 37.28 -24.42
N GLY A 473 1.16 37.11 -23.22
CA GLY A 473 1.91 36.89 -21.98
C GLY A 473 2.78 38.07 -21.52
N HIS A 474 2.56 39.27 -22.06
CA HIS A 474 3.30 40.47 -21.66
C HIS A 474 2.57 41.13 -20.48
N ALA A 475 3.23 41.18 -19.31
CA ALA A 475 2.69 41.87 -18.15
C ALA A 475 2.69 43.39 -18.39
N SER A 476 1.56 44.05 -18.10
CA SER A 476 1.41 45.50 -18.31
C SER A 476 2.33 46.29 -17.39
N ASP A 477 3.12 47.21 -17.96
CA ASP A 477 4.01 48.13 -17.23
C ASP A 477 3.18 49.17 -16.41
N PRO A 478 3.70 49.79 -15.33
CA PRO A 478 2.93 50.73 -14.49
C PRO A 478 2.29 51.88 -15.28
N VAL A 479 2.93 52.34 -16.35
CA VAL A 479 2.42 53.38 -17.25
C VAL A 479 1.21 52.87 -18.04
N GLU A 480 1.28 51.66 -18.60
CA GLU A 480 0.17 51.03 -19.32
C GLU A 480 -1.00 50.72 -18.39
N GLN A 481 -0.74 50.30 -17.14
CA GLN A 481 -1.78 50.06 -16.14
C GLN A 481 -2.58 51.34 -15.84
N GLN A 482 -1.93 52.51 -15.78
CA GLN A 482 -2.59 53.79 -15.56
C GLN A 482 -3.41 54.23 -16.80
N GLN A 483 -2.89 53.98 -18.01
CA GLN A 483 -3.61 54.22 -19.26
C GLN A 483 -4.88 53.36 -19.36
N VAL A 484 -4.78 52.06 -19.09
CA VAL A 484 -5.92 51.13 -19.13
C VAL A 484 -6.99 51.50 -18.09
N ARG A 485 -6.60 51.93 -16.90
CA ARG A 485 -7.55 52.46 -15.89
C ARG A 485 -8.25 53.72 -16.38
N THR A 486 -7.57 54.58 -17.11
CA THR A 486 -8.13 55.81 -17.68
C THR A 486 -9.13 55.47 -18.78
N LEU A 487 -8.79 54.55 -19.68
CA LEU A 487 -9.69 54.04 -20.72
C LEU A 487 -10.98 53.45 -20.14
N LEU A 488 -10.88 52.67 -19.05
CA LEU A 488 -12.06 52.14 -18.38
C LEU A 488 -12.96 53.24 -17.78
N ARG A 489 -12.37 54.30 -17.22
CA ARG A 489 -13.15 55.45 -16.69
C ARG A 489 -13.87 56.18 -17.82
N CYS A 490 -13.18 56.47 -18.92
CA CYS A 490 -13.76 57.12 -20.10
C CYS A 490 -14.89 56.26 -20.69
N PHE A 491 -14.65 54.95 -20.86
CA PHE A 491 -15.66 53.99 -21.32
C PHE A 491 -16.90 54.01 -20.44
N ARG A 492 -16.71 53.93 -19.11
CA ARG A 492 -17.82 53.99 -18.14
C ARG A 492 -18.60 55.30 -18.25
N GLN A 493 -17.94 56.43 -18.40
CA GLN A 493 -18.62 57.73 -18.49
C GLN A 493 -19.46 57.83 -19.77
N LYS A 494 -18.88 57.49 -20.91
CA LYS A 494 -19.53 57.56 -22.23
C LYS A 494 -20.70 56.57 -22.36
N ILE A 495 -20.51 55.33 -21.90
CA ILE A 495 -21.60 54.35 -21.91
C ILE A 495 -22.73 54.77 -20.96
N MET A 496 -22.42 55.51 -19.88
CA MET A 496 -23.42 55.97 -18.93
C MET A 496 -24.23 57.18 -19.42
N GLN A 497 -23.61 58.14 -20.11
CA GLN A 497 -24.23 59.38 -20.60
C GLN A 497 -25.36 59.16 -21.62
N ARG A 498 -25.31 58.08 -22.42
CA ARG A 498 -26.33 57.76 -23.45
C ARG A 498 -27.78 57.58 -22.93
N ARG A 499 -27.99 57.45 -21.61
CA ARG A 499 -29.33 57.38 -20.99
C ARG A 499 -29.96 58.77 -20.77
N ARG A 500 -29.17 59.86 -20.74
CA ARG A 500 -29.70 61.22 -20.52
C ARG A 500 -30.29 61.85 -21.77
N VAL A 501 -29.86 61.43 -22.96
CA VAL A 501 -30.28 62.06 -24.24
C VAL A 501 -31.54 61.42 -24.83
N ARG A 502 -31.96 60.23 -24.36
CA ARG A 502 -33.13 59.49 -24.89
C ARG A 502 -34.44 59.71 -24.11
N LYS A 503 -34.50 60.75 -23.26
CA LYS A 503 -35.73 61.28 -22.66
C LYS A 503 -35.96 62.71 -23.15
N ILE A 504 -36.37 62.83 -24.41
CA ILE A 504 -37.22 63.92 -24.92
C ILE A 504 -38.26 63.24 -25.80
#